data_AF-A0A090N630-F1
#
_entry.id   AF-A0A090N630-F1
#
_cell.length_a   1.000
_cell.length_b   1.000
_cell.length_c   1.000
_cell.angle_alpha   90.00
_cell.angle_beta   90.00
_cell.angle_gamma   90.00
#
_symmetry.space_group_name_H-M   'P 1'
#
loop_
_entity.id
_entity.type
_entity.pdbx_description
1 polymer ?
#
loop_
_entity_poly.entity_id
_entity_poly.type
_entity_poly.pdbx_seq_one_letter_code
_entity_poly.pdbx_strand_id
1 'polypeptide(L)'
;MGRQLLADGRLALINAYTSRRRRSPFSRKQWKQSPLWRSVTDSPLNRLVDILVEVPGLLEDLDVLRQASNPTEIERLYNNLMEKCRACERALSSWETAVGPILKTYDYIIIGETLPTPHNDDDLAIIYLSCYYWMTWLLVLSTKGFTELETSPTLTLMSCPSQILARSYAYRIAHAMHLLFQPPAGDYTAVAVFFPLGNAIRYLIMAETFGGQRIMSKERLLLTKIFARPFLGSFVGRFLKNLQADDGVNYGYSDERLFGMEGVEFRARVWWCGMRRAGVPDVAPEGACP
;
A
#
# COMPACT_ATOMS: atom_id res chain seq x y z
N MET A 1 25.62 8.58 -15.35
CA MET A 1 24.63 9.47 -14.68
C MET A 1 23.19 8.99 -14.84
N GLY A 2 22.68 8.73 -16.06
CA GLY A 2 21.29 8.29 -16.27
C GLY A 2 20.89 6.93 -15.66
N ARG A 3 21.81 5.95 -15.63
CA ARG A 3 21.57 4.61 -15.02
C ARG A 3 21.30 4.70 -13.51
N GLN A 4 22.10 5.48 -12.78
CA GLN A 4 21.96 5.68 -11.34
C GLN A 4 20.67 6.45 -11.01
N LEU A 5 20.39 7.52 -11.76
CA LEU A 5 19.15 8.30 -11.60
C LEU A 5 17.89 7.46 -11.83
N LEU A 6 17.92 6.54 -12.82
CA LEU A 6 16.82 5.62 -13.06
C LEU A 6 16.69 4.59 -11.92
N ALA A 7 17.80 4.01 -11.47
CA ALA A 7 17.81 3.05 -10.36
C ALA A 7 17.22 3.67 -9.09
N ASP A 8 17.62 4.90 -8.76
CA ASP A 8 17.28 5.58 -7.52
C ASP A 8 15.87 6.23 -7.62
N GLY A 9 15.51 6.77 -8.79
CA GLY A 9 14.26 7.52 -8.98
C GLY A 9 13.03 6.68 -9.34
N ARG A 10 13.22 5.47 -9.89
CA ARG A 10 12.09 4.65 -10.36
C ARG A 10 11.14 4.23 -9.25
N LEU A 11 11.65 3.94 -8.06
CA LEU A 11 10.81 3.57 -6.92
C LEU A 11 9.90 4.73 -6.52
N ALA A 12 10.44 5.95 -6.43
CA ALA A 12 9.66 7.15 -6.14
C ALA A 12 8.57 7.41 -7.19
N LEU A 13 8.90 7.23 -8.48
CA LEU A 13 7.93 7.36 -9.57
C LEU A 13 6.83 6.29 -9.48
N ILE A 14 7.19 5.03 -9.23
CA ILE A 14 6.21 3.94 -9.07
C ILE A 14 5.31 4.19 -7.86
N ASN A 15 5.86 4.69 -6.76
CA ASN A 15 5.09 5.10 -5.59
C ASN A 15 4.09 6.19 -5.96
N ALA A 16 4.49 7.23 -6.71
CA ALA A 16 3.58 8.28 -7.17
C ALA A 16 2.47 7.75 -8.09
N TYR A 17 2.80 6.85 -9.03
CA TYR A 17 1.80 6.18 -9.89
C TYR A 17 0.85 5.30 -9.08
N THR A 18 1.36 4.62 -8.05
CA THR A 18 0.55 3.83 -7.10
C THR A 18 -0.42 4.74 -6.35
N SER A 19 0.04 5.87 -5.80
CA SER A 19 -0.81 6.86 -5.12
C SER A 19 -1.94 7.32 -6.01
N ARG A 20 -1.65 7.62 -7.28
CA ARG A 20 -2.63 8.09 -8.26
C ARG A 20 -3.50 6.98 -8.85
N ARG A 21 -3.21 5.71 -8.51
CA ARG A 21 -3.85 4.52 -9.10
C ARG A 21 -3.82 4.56 -10.63
N ARG A 22 -2.69 5.00 -11.19
CA ARG A 22 -2.48 5.12 -12.65
C ARG A 22 -1.33 4.25 -13.09
N ARG A 23 -1.54 3.47 -14.15
CA ARG A 23 -0.52 2.58 -14.71
C ARG A 23 0.77 3.34 -15.00
N SER A 24 1.86 2.84 -14.44
CA SER A 24 3.19 3.38 -14.69
C SER A 24 3.61 3.12 -16.14
N PRO A 25 4.21 4.09 -16.85
CA PRO A 25 4.83 3.85 -18.15
C PRO A 25 5.88 2.73 -18.10
N PHE A 26 6.53 2.54 -16.96
CA PHE A 26 7.55 1.50 -16.75
C PHE A 26 6.98 0.07 -16.75
N SER A 27 5.66 -0.12 -16.64
CA SER A 27 5.04 -1.45 -16.74
C SER A 27 5.00 -1.97 -18.18
N ARG A 28 5.24 -1.11 -19.18
CA ARG A 28 5.22 -1.50 -20.60
C ARG A 28 6.39 -2.42 -20.94
N LYS A 29 6.15 -3.44 -21.77
CA LYS A 29 7.17 -4.41 -22.23
C LYS A 29 8.43 -3.74 -22.75
N GLN A 30 8.29 -2.67 -23.54
CA GLN A 30 9.41 -1.90 -24.10
C GLN A 30 10.39 -1.39 -23.03
N TRP A 31 9.88 -0.97 -21.87
CA TRP A 31 10.70 -0.46 -20.77
C TRP A 31 11.40 -1.60 -20.04
N LYS A 32 10.65 -2.65 -19.68
CA LYS A 32 11.19 -3.84 -19.02
C LYS A 32 12.23 -4.61 -19.84
N GLN A 33 12.14 -4.53 -21.17
CA GLN A 33 13.09 -5.15 -22.09
C GLN A 33 14.26 -4.23 -22.44
N SER A 34 14.21 -2.95 -22.07
CA SER A 34 15.29 -2.03 -22.38
C SER A 34 16.59 -2.44 -21.67
N PRO A 35 17.76 -2.29 -22.33
CA PRO A 35 19.05 -2.57 -21.70
C PRO A 35 19.29 -1.71 -20.44
N LEU A 36 18.80 -0.46 -20.46
CA LEU A 36 18.94 0.46 -19.34
C LEU A 36 18.17 -0.04 -18.10
N TRP A 37 16.94 -0.53 -18.28
CA TRP A 37 16.16 -1.12 -17.19
C TRP A 37 16.85 -2.36 -16.63
N ARG A 38 17.24 -3.31 -17.50
CA ARG A 38 17.89 -4.55 -17.06
C ARG A 38 19.24 -4.33 -16.38
N SER A 39 19.96 -3.27 -16.78
CA SER A 39 21.24 -2.94 -16.15
C SER A 39 21.10 -2.53 -14.68
N VAL A 40 19.90 -2.19 -14.19
CA VAL A 40 19.72 -1.79 -12.78
C VAL A 40 18.96 -2.83 -11.96
N THR A 41 18.56 -3.98 -12.52
CA THR A 41 17.64 -4.92 -11.88
C THR A 41 18.27 -6.04 -11.05
N ASP A 42 19.59 -6.04 -10.86
CA ASP A 42 20.26 -7.20 -10.26
C ASP A 42 20.11 -7.32 -8.73
N SER A 43 19.77 -6.25 -8.03
CA SER A 43 19.57 -6.30 -6.58
C SER A 43 18.19 -6.87 -6.20
N PRO A 44 18.05 -7.49 -5.01
CA PRO A 44 16.75 -7.98 -4.51
C PRO A 44 15.65 -6.92 -4.54
N LEU A 45 15.94 -5.71 -4.05
CA LEU A 45 15.03 -4.56 -4.11
C LEU A 45 14.61 -4.28 -5.55
N ASN A 46 15.57 -4.31 -6.47
CA ASN A 46 15.31 -3.93 -7.82
C ASN A 46 14.47 -4.94 -8.60
N ARG A 47 14.57 -6.24 -8.26
CA ARG A 47 13.66 -7.28 -8.75
C ARG A 47 12.26 -7.16 -8.14
N LEU A 48 12.15 -6.75 -6.87
CA LEU A 48 10.87 -6.48 -6.24
C LEU A 48 10.16 -5.29 -6.91
N VAL A 49 10.92 -4.24 -7.26
CA VAL A 49 10.42 -3.07 -8.00
C VAL A 49 9.83 -3.47 -9.36
N ASP A 50 10.39 -4.48 -10.03
CA ASP A 50 9.85 -4.99 -11.30
C ASP A 50 8.47 -5.66 -11.17
N ILE A 51 8.11 -6.09 -9.95
CA ILE A 51 6.78 -6.58 -9.60
C ILE A 51 5.89 -5.40 -9.19
N LEU A 52 6.40 -4.54 -8.29
CA LEU A 52 5.66 -3.38 -7.78
C LEU A 52 5.20 -2.43 -8.91
N VAL A 53 5.97 -2.30 -10.00
CA VAL A 53 5.59 -1.49 -11.17
C VAL A 53 4.27 -1.90 -11.83
N GLU A 54 3.81 -3.15 -11.62
CA GLU A 54 2.52 -3.62 -12.13
C GLU A 54 1.33 -3.17 -11.27
N VAL A 55 1.55 -2.92 -9.98
CA VAL A 55 0.50 -2.57 -9.00
C VAL A 55 -0.35 -1.37 -9.43
N PRO A 56 0.22 -0.24 -9.87
CA PRO A 56 -0.59 0.89 -10.33
C PRO A 56 -1.57 0.50 -11.46
N GLY A 57 -1.16 -0.42 -12.33
CA GLY A 57 -2.00 -0.95 -13.39
C GLY A 57 -3.13 -1.86 -12.88
N LEU A 58 -2.89 -2.64 -11.83
CA LEU A 58 -3.94 -3.44 -11.18
C LEU A 58 -5.00 -2.53 -10.54
N LEU A 59 -4.57 -1.46 -9.88
CA LEU A 59 -5.46 -0.48 -9.25
C LEU A 59 -6.31 0.26 -10.30
N GLU A 60 -5.69 0.66 -11.41
CA GLU A 60 -6.43 1.28 -12.53
C GLU A 60 -7.43 0.30 -13.16
N ASP A 61 -7.04 -0.96 -13.37
CA ASP A 61 -7.95 -1.99 -13.91
C ASP A 61 -9.14 -2.25 -12.97
N LEU A 62 -8.93 -2.19 -11.65
CA LEU A 62 -10.01 -2.26 -10.66
C LEU A 62 -10.96 -1.06 -10.77
N ASP A 63 -10.44 0.14 -11.02
CA ASP A 63 -11.26 1.34 -11.20
C ASP A 63 -12.08 1.28 -12.50
N VAL A 64 -11.52 0.69 -13.56
CA VAL A 64 -12.25 0.39 -14.82
C VAL A 64 -13.35 -0.65 -14.58
N LEU A 65 -13.03 -1.74 -13.87
CA LEU A 65 -14.02 -2.77 -13.50
C LEU A 65 -15.20 -2.17 -12.74
N ARG A 66 -14.94 -1.26 -11.80
CA ARG A 66 -15.99 -0.55 -11.05
C ARG A 66 -16.88 0.27 -11.99
N GLN A 67 -16.33 0.95 -12.98
CA GLN A 67 -17.12 1.80 -13.87
C GLN A 67 -17.93 1.00 -14.91
N ALA A 68 -17.58 -0.26 -15.15
CA ALA A 68 -18.30 -1.12 -16.07
C ALA A 68 -19.76 -1.36 -15.63
N SER A 69 -20.67 -1.31 -16.59
CA SER A 69 -22.11 -1.55 -16.36
C SER A 69 -22.63 -2.77 -17.12
N ASN A 70 -21.91 -3.22 -18.15
CA ASN A 70 -22.28 -4.39 -18.95
C ASN A 70 -21.80 -5.69 -18.29
N PRO A 71 -22.68 -6.68 -18.02
CA PRO A 71 -22.29 -7.96 -17.41
C PRO A 71 -21.16 -8.71 -18.12
N THR A 72 -21.18 -8.78 -19.45
CA THR A 72 -20.14 -9.49 -20.23
C THR A 72 -18.80 -8.77 -20.15
N GLU A 73 -18.82 -7.44 -20.10
CA GLU A 73 -17.61 -6.64 -19.91
C GLU A 73 -17.06 -6.79 -18.49
N ILE A 74 -17.92 -6.77 -17.47
CA ILE A 74 -17.57 -6.98 -16.07
C ILE A 74 -16.88 -8.33 -15.91
N GLU A 75 -17.45 -9.41 -16.47
CA GLU A 75 -16.85 -10.75 -16.40
C GLU A 75 -15.47 -10.79 -17.06
N ARG A 76 -15.33 -10.19 -18.26
CA ARG A 76 -14.05 -10.11 -18.97
C ARG A 76 -13.00 -9.34 -18.17
N LEU A 77 -13.36 -8.18 -17.62
CA LEU A 77 -12.47 -7.34 -16.81
C LEU A 77 -12.07 -8.03 -15.51
N TYR A 78 -13.04 -8.67 -14.83
CA TYR A 78 -12.80 -9.47 -13.63
C TYR A 78 -11.78 -10.57 -13.90
N ASN A 79 -12.01 -11.41 -14.92
CA ASN A 79 -11.11 -12.51 -15.26
C ASN A 79 -9.70 -12.00 -15.62
N ASN A 80 -9.62 -10.90 -16.36
CA ASN A 80 -8.34 -10.29 -16.72
C ASN A 80 -7.58 -9.77 -15.50
N LEU A 81 -8.25 -9.05 -14.60
CA LEU A 81 -7.65 -8.50 -13.39
C LEU A 81 -7.22 -9.60 -12.42
N MET A 82 -8.05 -10.62 -12.22
CA MET A 82 -7.72 -11.77 -11.38
C MET A 82 -6.48 -12.51 -11.89
N GLU A 83 -6.33 -12.69 -13.20
CA GLU A 83 -5.14 -13.33 -13.76
C GLU A 83 -3.88 -12.46 -13.57
N LYS A 84 -3.98 -11.14 -13.72
CA LYS A 84 -2.86 -10.23 -13.46
C LYS A 84 -2.46 -10.22 -11.98
N CYS A 85 -3.42 -10.24 -11.06
CA CYS A 85 -3.16 -10.40 -9.62
C CYS A 85 -2.42 -11.71 -9.35
N ARG A 86 -2.91 -12.84 -9.87
CA ARG A 86 -2.26 -14.16 -9.73
C ARG A 86 -0.85 -14.18 -10.30
N ALA A 87 -0.61 -13.51 -11.42
CA ALA A 87 0.73 -13.38 -11.99
C ALA A 87 1.69 -12.64 -11.04
N CYS A 88 1.22 -11.56 -10.39
CA CYS A 88 1.99 -10.84 -9.38
C CYS A 88 2.23 -11.70 -8.12
N GLU A 89 1.22 -12.44 -7.65
CA GLU A 89 1.36 -13.37 -6.52
C GLU A 89 2.45 -14.43 -6.81
N ARG A 90 2.41 -15.06 -7.98
CA ARG A 90 3.45 -16.03 -8.40
C ARG A 90 4.84 -15.39 -8.47
N ALA A 91 4.94 -14.17 -8.99
CA ALA A 91 6.20 -13.45 -9.05
C ALA A 91 6.74 -13.11 -7.65
N LEU A 92 5.87 -12.69 -6.72
CA LEU A 92 6.23 -12.41 -5.33
C LEU A 92 6.71 -13.67 -4.61
N SER A 93 6.01 -14.80 -4.76
CA SER A 93 6.43 -16.07 -4.15
C SER A 93 7.76 -16.57 -4.74
N SER A 94 7.96 -16.42 -6.06
CA SER A 94 9.24 -16.75 -6.68
C SER A 94 10.37 -15.83 -6.19
N TRP A 95 10.08 -14.55 -6.00
CA TRP A 95 11.04 -13.58 -5.47
C TRP A 95 11.40 -13.88 -4.01
N GLU A 96 10.42 -14.16 -3.16
CA GLU A 96 10.63 -14.56 -1.77
C GLU A 96 11.53 -15.81 -1.68
N THR A 97 11.25 -16.81 -2.51
CA THR A 97 12.06 -18.04 -2.58
C THR A 97 13.51 -17.74 -2.97
N ALA A 98 13.73 -16.79 -3.89
CA ALA A 98 15.05 -16.42 -4.37
C ALA A 98 15.86 -15.59 -3.36
N VAL A 99 15.20 -14.73 -2.57
CA VAL A 99 15.86 -13.98 -1.49
C VAL A 99 16.14 -14.88 -0.28
N GLY A 100 15.25 -15.83 -0.01
CA GLY A 100 15.45 -16.88 0.97
C GLY A 100 15.06 -16.48 2.40
N PRO A 101 15.55 -17.23 3.41
CA PRO A 101 15.03 -17.17 4.78
C PRO A 101 15.28 -15.84 5.49
N ILE A 102 16.19 -15.01 4.97
CA ILE A 102 16.55 -13.71 5.57
C ILE A 102 15.36 -12.73 5.64
N LEU A 103 14.33 -12.90 4.79
CA LEU A 103 13.10 -12.11 4.88
C LEU A 103 12.27 -12.41 6.13
N LYS A 104 12.49 -13.56 6.78
CA LYS A 104 11.75 -13.99 7.97
C LYS A 104 12.32 -13.41 9.26
N THR A 105 13.53 -12.84 9.23
CA THR A 105 14.26 -12.33 10.40
C THR A 105 13.46 -11.29 11.20
N TYR A 106 12.64 -10.48 10.50
CA TYR A 106 11.85 -9.41 11.10
C TYR A 106 10.33 -9.61 10.89
N ASP A 107 9.89 -10.82 10.54
CA ASP A 107 8.46 -11.14 10.42
C ASP A 107 7.90 -11.55 11.78
N TYR A 108 7.04 -10.69 12.36
CA TYR A 108 6.46 -10.90 13.69
C TYR A 108 5.58 -12.14 13.78
N ILE A 109 5.06 -12.66 12.66
CA ILE A 109 4.28 -13.91 12.67
C ILE A 109 5.20 -15.12 12.90
N ILE A 110 6.45 -15.03 12.42
CA ILE A 110 7.44 -16.12 12.53
C ILE A 110 8.21 -16.01 13.84
N ILE A 111 8.61 -14.79 14.22
CA ILE A 111 9.49 -14.54 15.36
C ILE A 111 8.70 -14.28 16.66
N GLY A 112 7.50 -13.72 16.56
CA GLY A 112 6.72 -13.21 17.68
C GLY A 112 6.75 -11.69 17.79
N GLU A 113 6.06 -11.15 18.80
CA GLU A 113 5.89 -9.70 18.99
C GLU A 113 7.23 -8.98 19.32
N THR A 114 8.18 -9.69 19.93
CA THR A 114 9.51 -9.13 20.26
C THR A 114 10.49 -9.38 19.13
N LEU A 115 10.49 -8.49 18.13
CA LEU A 115 11.41 -8.57 17.01
C LEU A 115 12.87 -8.27 17.43
N PRO A 116 13.87 -8.89 16.79
CA PRO A 116 15.27 -8.60 17.04
C PRO A 116 15.59 -7.13 16.73
N THR A 117 16.47 -6.54 17.53
CA THR A 117 16.97 -5.18 17.28
C THR A 117 17.99 -5.21 16.13
N PRO A 118 17.92 -4.32 15.12
CA PRO A 118 18.94 -4.23 14.08
C PRO A 118 20.27 -3.75 14.67
N HIS A 119 21.39 -4.32 14.24
CA HIS A 119 22.72 -3.99 14.74
C HIS A 119 23.58 -3.23 13.73
N ASN A 120 23.26 -3.34 12.44
CA ASN A 120 24.05 -2.78 11.35
C ASN A 120 23.18 -2.36 10.16
N ASP A 121 23.81 -1.83 9.12
CA ASP A 121 23.14 -1.37 7.90
C ASP A 121 22.50 -2.50 7.10
N ASP A 122 23.05 -3.72 7.16
CA ASP A 122 22.49 -4.89 6.47
C ASP A 122 21.14 -5.29 7.08
N ASP A 123 21.04 -5.29 8.42
CA ASP A 123 19.79 -5.51 9.15
C ASP A 123 18.72 -4.49 8.74
N LEU A 124 19.10 -3.22 8.66
CA LEU A 124 18.21 -2.14 8.25
C LEU A 124 17.79 -2.27 6.79
N ALA A 125 18.70 -2.68 5.90
CA ALA A 125 18.40 -2.95 4.50
C ALA A 125 17.40 -4.10 4.35
N ILE A 126 17.51 -5.14 5.19
CA ILE A 126 16.54 -6.25 5.23
C ILE A 126 15.17 -5.75 5.69
N ILE A 127 15.09 -4.96 6.77
CA ILE A 127 13.81 -4.41 7.24
C ILE A 127 13.17 -3.53 6.15
N TYR A 128 13.96 -2.65 5.53
CA TYR A 128 13.52 -1.82 4.40
C TYR A 128 12.96 -2.66 3.25
N LEU A 129 13.70 -3.69 2.84
CA LEU A 129 13.30 -4.60 1.78
C LEU A 129 12.00 -5.35 2.13
N SER A 130 11.89 -5.84 3.36
CA SER A 130 10.71 -6.51 3.90
C SER A 130 9.48 -5.61 3.92
N CYS A 131 9.63 -4.34 4.30
CA CYS A 131 8.52 -3.38 4.27
C CYS A 131 7.95 -3.19 2.85
N TYR A 132 8.81 -3.06 1.84
CA TYR A 132 8.35 -2.97 0.45
C TYR A 132 7.74 -4.28 -0.05
N TYR A 133 8.30 -5.42 0.37
CA TYR A 133 7.76 -6.73 0.03
C TYR A 133 6.34 -6.91 0.59
N TRP A 134 6.15 -6.64 1.89
CA TRP A 134 4.84 -6.70 2.54
C TRP A 134 3.87 -5.68 1.96
N MET A 135 4.32 -4.47 1.64
CA MET A 135 3.47 -3.47 0.97
C MET A 135 3.00 -3.95 -0.41
N THR A 136 3.90 -4.57 -1.18
CA THR A 136 3.54 -5.08 -2.52
C THR A 136 2.50 -6.19 -2.40
N TRP A 137 2.67 -7.12 -1.45
CA TRP A 137 1.65 -8.13 -1.13
C TRP A 137 0.32 -7.50 -0.66
N LEU A 138 0.37 -6.53 0.25
CA LEU A 138 -0.79 -5.78 0.73
C LEU A 138 -1.57 -5.20 -0.44
N LEU A 139 -0.92 -4.52 -1.38
CA LEU A 139 -1.56 -3.88 -2.53
C LEU A 139 -2.14 -4.90 -3.53
N VAL A 140 -1.41 -5.98 -3.84
CA VAL A 140 -1.89 -7.03 -4.75
C VAL A 140 -3.10 -7.77 -4.16
N LEU A 141 -3.00 -8.20 -2.91
CA LEU A 141 -4.07 -8.97 -2.24
C LEU A 141 -5.30 -8.13 -1.95
N SER A 142 -5.13 -6.88 -1.54
CA SER A 142 -6.28 -5.98 -1.38
C SER A 142 -6.96 -5.69 -2.72
N THR A 143 -6.21 -5.50 -3.81
CA THR A 143 -6.79 -5.31 -5.16
C THR A 143 -7.59 -6.54 -5.59
N LYS A 144 -7.02 -7.74 -5.41
CA LYS A 144 -7.72 -9.01 -5.63
C LYS A 144 -8.97 -9.14 -4.78
N GLY A 145 -8.87 -8.85 -3.48
CA GLY A 145 -10.00 -8.91 -2.57
C GLY A 145 -11.12 -7.92 -2.93
N PHE A 146 -10.78 -6.70 -3.35
CA PHE A 146 -11.79 -5.76 -3.84
C PHE A 146 -12.41 -6.21 -5.16
N THR A 147 -11.64 -6.84 -6.03
CA THR A 147 -12.16 -7.47 -7.25
C THR A 147 -13.20 -8.55 -6.93
N GLU A 148 -12.91 -9.42 -5.96
CA GLU A 148 -13.83 -10.45 -5.45
C GLU A 148 -15.11 -9.83 -4.85
N LEU A 149 -14.98 -8.71 -4.11
CA LEU A 149 -16.11 -8.00 -3.51
C LEU A 149 -16.98 -7.28 -4.55
N GLU A 150 -16.42 -6.83 -5.69
CA GLU A 150 -17.22 -6.19 -6.75
C GLU A 150 -18.19 -7.16 -7.42
N THR A 151 -17.85 -8.44 -7.51
CA THR A 151 -18.66 -9.43 -8.21
C THR A 151 -19.42 -10.38 -7.28
N SER A 152 -19.14 -10.36 -5.98
CA SER A 152 -19.80 -11.23 -5.00
C SER A 152 -20.62 -10.43 -3.97
N PRO A 153 -21.96 -10.55 -3.98
CA PRO A 153 -22.82 -9.86 -3.03
C PRO A 153 -22.78 -10.47 -1.61
N THR A 154 -22.28 -11.69 -1.46
CA THR A 154 -22.24 -12.41 -0.17
C THR A 154 -20.94 -12.19 0.61
N LEU A 155 -19.89 -11.73 -0.06
CA LEU A 155 -18.60 -11.47 0.58
C LEU A 155 -18.61 -10.12 1.30
N THR A 156 -18.07 -10.12 2.51
CA THR A 156 -17.79 -8.89 3.26
C THR A 156 -16.28 -8.67 3.30
N LEU A 157 -15.85 -7.44 3.61
CA LEU A 157 -14.43 -7.15 3.78
C LEU A 157 -13.76 -8.06 4.83
N MET A 158 -14.52 -8.45 5.86
CA MET A 158 -14.02 -9.28 6.97
C MET A 158 -13.93 -10.77 6.62
N SER A 159 -14.78 -11.25 5.71
CA SER A 159 -14.82 -12.66 5.30
C SER A 159 -14.09 -12.94 3.98
N CYS A 160 -13.67 -11.91 3.24
CA CYS A 160 -12.89 -12.06 2.02
C CYS A 160 -11.47 -12.58 2.32
N PRO A 161 -11.08 -13.78 1.84
CA PRO A 161 -9.78 -14.37 2.13
C PRO A 161 -8.60 -13.48 1.74
N SER A 162 -8.68 -12.86 0.56
CA SER A 162 -7.64 -11.96 0.05
C SER A 162 -7.45 -10.74 0.96
N GLN A 163 -8.53 -10.19 1.53
CA GLN A 163 -8.47 -9.04 2.46
C GLN A 163 -7.93 -9.43 3.84
N ILE A 164 -8.25 -10.63 4.32
CA ILE A 164 -7.67 -11.19 5.56
C ILE A 164 -6.14 -11.29 5.41
N LEU A 165 -5.67 -11.85 4.30
CA LEU A 165 -4.25 -11.95 4.01
C LEU A 165 -3.60 -10.58 3.84
N ALA A 166 -4.22 -9.66 3.09
CA ALA A 166 -3.74 -8.29 2.94
C ALA A 166 -3.55 -7.59 4.30
N ARG A 167 -4.51 -7.75 5.22
CA ARG A 167 -4.42 -7.22 6.59
C ARG A 167 -3.21 -7.76 7.35
N SER A 168 -2.90 -9.04 7.21
CA SER A 168 -1.72 -9.63 7.85
C SER A 168 -0.41 -8.96 7.40
N TYR A 169 -0.31 -8.48 6.16
CA TYR A 169 0.87 -7.77 5.68
C TYR A 169 0.94 -6.32 6.19
N ALA A 170 -0.21 -5.64 6.31
CA ALA A 170 -0.26 -4.34 6.98
C ALA A 170 0.20 -4.43 8.44
N TYR A 171 -0.16 -5.52 9.13
CA TYR A 171 0.30 -5.79 10.49
C TYR A 171 1.82 -6.03 10.57
N ARG A 172 2.41 -6.77 9.63
CA ARG A 172 3.87 -6.95 9.58
C ARG A 172 4.61 -5.62 9.48
N ILE A 173 4.14 -4.72 8.61
CA ILE A 173 4.69 -3.36 8.50
C ILE A 173 4.58 -2.63 9.85
N ALA A 174 3.41 -2.72 10.52
CA ALA A 174 3.20 -2.05 11.80
C ALA A 174 4.15 -2.54 12.90
N HIS A 175 4.39 -3.84 12.98
CA HIS A 175 5.28 -4.43 13.96
C HIS A 175 6.76 -4.12 13.66
N ALA A 176 7.20 -4.13 12.41
CA ALA A 176 8.60 -3.84 12.08
C ALA A 176 8.98 -2.35 12.18
N MET A 177 8.00 -1.44 12.12
CA MET A 177 8.25 0.00 11.95
C MET A 177 9.10 0.60 13.08
N HIS A 178 8.98 0.11 14.30
CA HIS A 178 9.74 0.61 15.45
C HIS A 178 11.26 0.34 15.34
N LEU A 179 11.66 -0.67 14.56
CA LEU A 179 13.06 -1.06 14.37
C LEU A 179 13.84 -0.02 13.55
N LEU A 180 13.14 0.69 12.65
CA LEU A 180 13.71 1.74 11.80
C LEU A 180 13.95 3.06 12.54
N PHE A 181 13.73 3.07 13.85
CA PHE A 181 14.01 4.20 14.75
C PHE A 181 14.98 3.83 15.86
N GLN A 182 15.65 2.68 15.75
CA GLN A 182 16.69 2.28 16.69
C GLN A 182 17.98 3.07 16.41
N PRO A 183 18.88 3.25 17.39
CA PRO A 183 20.10 4.05 17.24
C PRO A 183 20.92 3.76 15.96
N PRO A 184 21.03 2.51 15.47
CA PRO A 184 21.74 2.23 14.21
C PRO A 184 21.09 2.80 12.95
N ALA A 185 19.79 3.14 12.98
CA ALA A 185 19.02 3.52 11.79
C ALA A 185 19.41 4.90 11.21
N GLY A 186 19.78 5.85 12.08
CA GLY A 186 19.87 7.27 11.68
C GLY A 186 18.55 7.80 11.08
N ASP A 187 18.60 8.99 10.46
CA ASP A 187 17.38 9.65 9.95
C ASP A 187 16.91 9.14 8.57
N TYR A 188 17.80 8.52 7.77
CA TYR A 188 17.54 8.20 6.37
C TYR A 188 16.62 6.98 6.18
N THR A 189 16.80 5.92 6.97
CA THR A 189 15.99 4.69 6.86
C THR A 189 14.53 4.92 7.24
N ALA A 190 14.26 5.83 8.17
CA ALA A 190 12.90 6.26 8.50
C ALA A 190 12.17 6.85 7.29
N VAL A 191 12.84 7.68 6.49
CA VAL A 191 12.24 8.32 5.30
C VAL A 191 11.95 7.31 4.20
N ALA A 192 12.83 6.34 4.03
CA ALA A 192 12.77 5.38 2.94
C ALA A 192 11.52 4.47 2.99
N VAL A 193 10.96 4.23 4.18
CA VAL A 193 9.79 3.35 4.39
C VAL A 193 8.46 4.08 4.58
N PHE A 194 8.42 5.42 4.46
CA PHE A 194 7.16 6.15 4.66
C PHE A 194 6.06 5.74 3.69
N PHE A 195 6.42 5.33 2.48
CA PHE A 195 5.44 4.85 1.51
C PHE A 195 4.79 3.52 1.92
N PRO A 196 5.54 2.45 2.28
CA PRO A 196 5.00 1.27 2.95
C PRO A 196 4.13 1.58 4.18
N LEU A 197 4.64 2.41 5.09
CA LEU A 197 3.93 2.83 6.29
C LEU A 197 2.60 3.51 5.97
N GLY A 198 2.62 4.47 5.05
CA GLY A 198 1.45 5.23 4.61
C GLY A 198 0.36 4.34 4.02
N ASN A 199 0.74 3.35 3.21
CA ASN A 199 -0.21 2.38 2.67
C ASN A 199 -0.78 1.45 3.74
N ALA A 200 0.07 0.98 4.67
CA ALA A 200 -0.37 0.15 5.79
C ALA A 200 -1.38 0.86 6.68
N ILE A 201 -1.08 2.10 7.13
CA ILE A 201 -2.02 2.85 7.96
C ILE A 201 -3.30 3.20 7.20
N ARG A 202 -3.20 3.61 5.92
CA ARG A 202 -4.38 3.91 5.10
C ARG A 202 -5.27 2.67 4.95
N TYR A 203 -4.68 1.50 4.75
CA TYR A 203 -5.41 0.24 4.68
C TYR A 203 -6.09 -0.11 6.01
N LEU A 204 -5.38 -0.03 7.13
CA LEU A 204 -5.95 -0.33 8.45
C LEU A 204 -7.09 0.62 8.80
N ILE A 205 -6.91 1.93 8.56
CA ILE A 205 -7.97 2.92 8.73
C ILE A 205 -9.21 2.53 7.90
N MET A 206 -9.03 2.21 6.62
CA MET A 206 -10.14 1.79 5.77
C MET A 206 -10.80 0.53 6.33
N ALA A 207 -10.02 -0.52 6.61
CA ALA A 207 -10.55 -1.83 6.97
C ALA A 207 -11.30 -1.83 8.30
N GLU A 208 -10.89 -0.96 9.21
CA GLU A 208 -11.45 -0.83 10.56
C GLU A 208 -12.60 0.16 10.67
N THR A 209 -12.78 0.99 9.63
CA THR A 209 -13.85 2.00 9.54
C THR A 209 -14.91 1.66 8.48
N PHE A 210 -14.68 0.57 7.74
CA PHE A 210 -15.58 0.12 6.68
C PHE A 210 -16.93 -0.30 7.26
N GLY A 211 -18.02 0.11 6.60
CA GLY A 211 -19.38 -0.25 7.01
C GLY A 211 -19.81 0.30 8.38
N GLY A 212 -19.19 1.39 8.86
CA GLY A 212 -19.53 2.04 10.12
C GLY A 212 -18.97 1.36 11.38
N GLN A 213 -18.17 0.31 11.21
CA GLN A 213 -17.39 -0.25 12.32
C GLN A 213 -16.34 0.80 12.77
N ARG A 214 -15.97 0.82 14.04
CA ARG A 214 -14.88 1.67 14.55
C ARG A 214 -14.04 0.88 15.55
N ILE A 215 -13.41 -0.19 15.07
CA ILE A 215 -12.56 -1.06 15.91
C ILE A 215 -11.11 -0.76 15.58
N MET A 216 -10.42 -0.03 16.46
CA MET A 216 -9.00 0.26 16.29
C MET A 216 -8.15 -0.94 16.68
N SER A 217 -7.36 -1.49 15.75
CA SER A 217 -6.40 -2.56 16.06
C SER A 217 -5.21 -2.03 16.87
N LYS A 218 -4.50 -2.95 17.56
CA LYS A 218 -3.22 -2.63 18.21
C LYS A 218 -2.22 -2.10 17.19
N GLU A 219 -2.22 -2.65 15.98
CA GLU A 219 -1.34 -2.29 14.88
C GLU A 219 -1.62 -0.87 14.35
N ARG A 220 -2.89 -0.50 14.15
CA ARG A 220 -3.24 0.90 13.82
C ARG A 220 -2.79 1.84 14.93
N LEU A 221 -2.90 1.44 16.19
CA LEU A 221 -2.44 2.24 17.32
C LEU A 221 -0.91 2.39 17.33
N LEU A 222 -0.16 1.31 17.08
CA LEU A 222 1.31 1.35 16.93
C LEU A 222 1.70 2.35 15.84
N LEU A 223 1.06 2.26 14.68
CA LEU A 223 1.31 3.18 13.59
C LEU A 223 0.97 4.62 14.00
N THR A 224 -0.22 4.87 14.54
CA THR A 224 -0.67 6.21 14.98
C THR A 224 0.30 6.85 15.97
N LYS A 225 0.86 6.08 16.92
CA LYS A 225 1.84 6.57 17.90
C LYS A 225 3.13 7.07 17.25
N ILE A 226 3.54 6.50 16.12
CA ILE A 226 4.72 6.96 15.38
C ILE A 226 4.48 8.36 14.79
N PHE A 227 3.26 8.65 14.32
CA PHE A 227 2.88 9.99 13.84
C PHE A 227 2.80 11.03 14.95
N ALA A 228 2.70 10.61 16.21
CA ALA A 228 2.68 11.53 17.36
C ALA A 228 4.10 11.91 17.84
N ARG A 229 5.17 11.31 17.30
CA ARG A 229 6.55 11.63 17.72
C ARG A 229 6.98 13.00 17.18
N PRO A 230 7.64 13.86 17.99
CA PRO A 230 8.20 15.13 17.54
C PRO A 230 9.16 14.94 16.34
N PHE A 231 9.26 15.93 15.46
CA PHE A 231 9.98 15.89 14.16
C PHE A 231 9.35 14.95 13.12
N LEU A 232 9.19 13.67 13.47
CA LEU A 232 8.65 12.66 12.57
C LEU A 232 7.17 12.90 12.23
N GLY A 233 6.35 13.24 13.22
CA GLY A 233 4.93 13.55 13.03
C GLY A 233 4.68 14.67 12.03
N SER A 234 5.56 15.68 12.00
CA SER A 234 5.46 16.78 11.04
C SER A 234 5.76 16.35 9.61
N PHE A 235 6.74 15.45 9.41
CA PHE A 235 7.14 14.96 8.10
C PHE A 235 6.19 13.88 7.59
N VAL A 236 5.85 12.89 8.43
CA VAL A 236 4.94 11.81 8.05
C VAL A 236 3.49 12.32 7.97
N GLY A 237 3.09 13.27 8.83
CA GLY A 237 1.81 13.96 8.70
C GLY A 237 1.70 14.75 7.39
N ARG A 238 2.77 15.44 6.98
CA ARG A 238 2.85 16.09 5.66
C ARG A 238 2.86 15.07 4.53
N PHE A 239 3.55 13.94 4.69
CA PHE A 239 3.56 12.86 3.72
C PHE A 239 2.18 12.24 3.54
N LEU A 240 1.44 11.93 4.62
CA LEU A 240 0.07 11.44 4.54
C LEU A 240 -0.87 12.48 3.91
N LYS A 241 -0.72 13.75 4.28
CA LYS A 241 -1.48 14.84 3.64
C LYS A 241 -1.20 14.88 2.15
N ASN A 242 0.06 14.78 1.73
CA ASN A 242 0.45 14.75 0.32
C ASN A 242 -0.01 13.46 -0.39
N LEU A 243 0.05 12.32 0.29
CA LEU A 243 -0.41 11.02 -0.23
C LEU A 243 -1.93 11.04 -0.48
N GLN A 244 -2.67 11.83 0.29
CA GLN A 244 -4.11 12.02 0.16
C GLN A 244 -4.48 13.18 -0.77
N ALA A 245 -3.63 14.19 -0.92
CA ALA A 245 -3.87 15.36 -1.78
C ALA A 245 -3.43 15.13 -3.24
N ASP A 246 -2.38 14.34 -3.47
CA ASP A 246 -1.83 14.06 -4.82
C ASP A 246 -2.23 12.66 -5.34
N ASP A 247 -3.24 12.02 -4.76
CA ASP A 247 -3.80 10.79 -5.33
C ASP A 247 -4.75 11.04 -6.51
N GLY A 248 -5.03 12.31 -6.83
CA GLY A 248 -5.83 12.69 -8.00
C GLY A 248 -7.29 12.24 -7.91
N VAL A 249 -7.76 11.86 -6.73
CA VAL A 249 -9.13 11.41 -6.49
C VAL A 249 -10.03 12.62 -6.20
N ASN A 250 -11.10 12.78 -6.97
CA ASN A 250 -12.16 13.71 -6.59
C ASN A 250 -13.05 13.07 -5.52
N TYR A 251 -12.93 13.54 -4.29
CA TYR A 251 -13.68 13.03 -3.14
C TYR A 251 -15.13 13.53 -3.08
N GLY A 252 -15.52 14.48 -3.92
CA GLY A 252 -16.88 15.02 -3.97
C GLY A 252 -17.24 15.96 -2.80
N TYR A 253 -16.28 16.32 -1.96
CA TYR A 253 -16.43 17.23 -0.81
C TYR A 253 -15.28 18.23 -0.77
N SER A 254 -15.50 19.41 -0.18
CA SER A 254 -14.45 20.40 0.04
C SER A 254 -13.41 19.91 1.05
N ASP A 255 -12.18 20.43 0.94
CA ASP A 255 -11.10 20.12 1.89
C ASP A 255 -11.46 20.49 3.33
N GLU A 256 -12.22 21.57 3.51
CA GLU A 256 -12.75 22.03 4.80
C GLU A 256 -13.69 21.00 5.42
N ARG A 257 -14.53 20.37 4.60
CA ARG A 257 -15.46 19.34 5.05
C ARG A 257 -14.77 18.01 5.33
N LEU A 258 -13.62 17.75 4.73
CA LEU A 258 -12.82 16.57 5.02
C LEU A 258 -11.65 16.87 5.99
N PHE A 259 -11.83 17.87 6.85
CA PHE A 259 -10.87 18.17 7.91
C PHE A 259 -10.93 17.12 9.03
N GLY A 260 -9.81 16.97 9.74
CA GLY A 260 -9.72 16.06 10.88
C GLY A 260 -9.71 14.57 10.52
N MET A 261 -9.91 13.72 11.54
CA MET A 261 -9.79 12.28 11.40
C MET A 261 -10.89 11.67 10.54
N GLU A 262 -12.12 12.17 10.61
CA GLU A 262 -13.25 11.65 9.82
C GLU A 262 -12.98 11.79 8.31
N GLY A 263 -12.42 12.92 7.89
CA GLY A 263 -11.98 13.10 6.51
C GLY A 263 -10.83 12.18 6.12
N VAL A 264 -9.88 11.91 7.02
CA VAL A 264 -8.81 10.91 6.81
C VAL A 264 -9.39 9.51 6.61
N GLU A 265 -10.37 9.12 7.44
CA GLU A 265 -11.04 7.82 7.32
C GLU A 265 -11.82 7.71 6.01
N PHE A 266 -12.56 8.76 5.65
CA PHE A 266 -13.28 8.81 4.38
C PHE A 266 -12.35 8.71 3.18
N ARG A 267 -11.27 9.50 3.13
CA ARG A 267 -10.26 9.45 2.06
C ARG A 267 -9.55 8.10 1.97
N ALA A 268 -9.34 7.43 3.11
CA ALA A 268 -8.82 6.07 3.13
C ALA A 268 -9.82 5.08 2.51
N ARG A 269 -11.10 5.16 2.89
CA ARG A 269 -12.15 4.31 2.31
C ARG A 269 -12.32 4.52 0.82
N VAL A 270 -12.41 5.76 0.35
CA VAL A 270 -12.57 6.07 -1.09
C VAL A 270 -11.41 5.51 -1.91
N TRP A 271 -10.17 5.67 -1.46
CA TRP A 271 -9.01 5.25 -2.26
C TRP A 271 -8.88 3.74 -2.43
N TRP A 272 -9.28 2.96 -1.42
CA TRP A 272 -9.27 1.50 -1.50
C TRP A 272 -10.55 0.95 -2.16
N CYS A 273 -11.71 1.40 -1.69
CA CYS A 273 -13.01 0.83 -2.01
C CYS A 273 -13.71 1.51 -3.20
N GLY A 274 -13.24 2.67 -3.64
CA GLY A 274 -13.94 3.54 -4.58
C GLY A 274 -15.13 4.27 -3.92
N MET A 275 -15.60 5.32 -4.58
CA MET A 275 -16.62 6.23 -4.03
C MET A 275 -17.92 5.50 -3.64
N ARG A 276 -18.40 4.57 -4.48
CA ARG A 276 -19.67 3.85 -4.24
C ARG A 276 -19.68 3.02 -2.96
N ARG A 277 -18.53 2.51 -2.52
CA ARG A 277 -18.40 1.65 -1.33
C ARG A 277 -17.83 2.39 -0.12
N ALA A 278 -17.39 3.64 -0.28
CA ALA A 278 -16.77 4.40 0.80
C ALA A 278 -17.75 4.86 1.88
N GLY A 279 -19.06 4.79 1.59
CA GLY A 279 -20.11 5.36 2.43
C GLY A 279 -20.14 6.89 2.32
N VAL A 280 -20.72 7.54 3.32
CA VAL A 280 -20.67 9.00 3.48
C VAL A 280 -19.63 9.36 4.55
N PRO A 281 -19.02 10.55 4.49
CA PRO A 281 -18.24 11.05 5.60
C PRO A 281 -19.17 11.35 6.78
N ASP A 282 -18.78 10.95 8.01
CA ASP A 282 -19.53 11.21 9.25
C ASP A 282 -19.40 12.68 9.71
N VAL A 283 -19.33 13.62 8.76
CA VAL A 283 -19.13 15.04 9.03
C VAL A 283 -20.49 15.74 8.99
N ALA A 284 -20.73 16.64 9.94
CA ALA A 284 -21.98 17.39 10.05
C ALA A 284 -22.40 18.00 8.69
N PRO A 285 -23.71 18.00 8.35
CA PRO A 285 -24.18 18.53 7.07
C PRO A 285 -23.91 20.03 6.94
N GLU A 286 -23.67 20.48 5.71
CA GLU A 286 -23.56 21.90 5.37
C GLU A 286 -24.78 22.66 5.90
N GLY A 287 -24.54 23.67 6.75
CA GLY A 287 -25.59 24.53 7.31
C GLY A 287 -25.99 24.25 8.76
N ALA A 288 -25.42 23.25 9.43
CA ALA A 288 -25.56 23.11 10.88
C ALA A 288 -24.61 24.09 11.59
N CYS A 289 -25.04 25.33 11.81
CA CYS A 289 -24.41 26.19 12.82
C CYS A 289 -24.63 25.58 14.22
N PRO A 290 -23.70 25.78 15.17
CA PRO A 290 -23.81 25.29 16.53
C PRO A 290 -25.02 25.85 17.28
#